data_AF-A0A7M7TG70-F1
#
_entry.id   AF-A0A7M7TG70-F1
#
_cell.length_a   1.000
_cell.length_b   1.000
_cell.length_c   1.000
_cell.angle_alpha   90.00
_cell.angle_beta   90.00
_cell.angle_gamma   90.00
#
_symmetry.space_group_name_H-M   'P 1'
#
loop_
_entity.id
_entity.type
_entity.pdbx_description
1 polymer ?
#
loop_
_entity_poly.entity_id
_entity_poly.type
_entity_poly.pdbx_seq_one_letter_code
_entity_poly.pdbx_strand_id
1 'polypeptide(L)'
;MSAVGELLKGLPCHDENNFTKYHNEPNRSTPSKKPNVYLPTKDYPSEQVITTEKTNILLRYLHQQWDKKNVHKKRDQGNANLDSESPPARKMPRLQQNSRDNGGS
;
A
#
# COMPACT_ATOMS: atom_id res chain seq x y z
N MET A 1 9.83 -40.07 -11.71
CA MET A 1 9.49 -39.21 -10.55
C MET A 1 8.40 -38.25 -11.00
N SER A 2 7.36 -38.00 -10.19
CA SER A 2 6.22 -37.16 -10.61
C SER A 2 6.61 -35.68 -10.56
N ALA A 3 6.42 -34.95 -11.66
CA ALA A 3 6.72 -33.52 -11.78
C ALA A 3 6.02 -32.64 -10.73
N VAL A 4 4.87 -33.11 -10.21
CA VAL A 4 4.13 -32.42 -9.15
C VAL A 4 4.91 -32.43 -7.82
N GLY A 5 5.67 -33.49 -7.55
CA GLY A 5 6.45 -33.60 -6.32
C GLY A 5 7.67 -32.69 -6.26
N GLU A 6 8.19 -32.25 -7.41
CA GLU A 6 9.28 -31.27 -7.47
C GLU A 6 8.77 -29.84 -7.28
N LEU A 7 7.57 -29.54 -7.79
CA LEU A 7 6.90 -28.25 -7.60
C LEU A 7 6.58 -27.94 -6.13
N LEU A 8 6.35 -28.96 -5.31
CA LEU A 8 5.93 -28.81 -3.90
C LEU A 8 7.10 -28.83 -2.89
N LYS A 9 8.36 -28.86 -3.36
CA LYS A 9 9.54 -28.78 -2.49
C LYS A 9 9.83 -27.34 -2.07
N GLY A 10 10.45 -27.16 -0.91
CA GLY A 10 10.95 -25.86 -0.46
C GLY A 10 9.88 -24.87 0.01
N LEU A 11 8.74 -25.36 0.51
CA LEU A 11 7.71 -24.51 1.11
C LEU A 11 8.27 -23.75 2.33
N PRO A 12 7.79 -22.52 2.60
CA PRO A 12 8.26 -21.73 3.74
C PRO A 12 8.15 -22.48 5.07
N CYS A 13 9.23 -22.46 5.86
CA CYS A 13 9.27 -23.02 7.20
C CYS A 13 9.71 -21.92 8.16
N HIS A 14 8.83 -21.51 9.07
CA HIS A 14 9.17 -20.55 10.12
C HIS A 14 9.89 -21.24 11.30
N ASP A 15 9.46 -22.45 11.66
CA ASP A 15 10.10 -23.32 12.65
C ASP A 15 9.81 -24.78 12.27
N GLU A 16 10.87 -25.57 12.16
CA GLU A 16 10.82 -26.98 11.80
C GLU A 16 10.05 -27.80 12.85
N ASN A 17 9.97 -27.34 14.10
CA ASN A 17 9.33 -28.06 15.19
C ASN A 17 7.81 -27.89 15.27
N ASN A 18 7.24 -26.92 14.55
CA ASN A 18 5.81 -26.54 14.68
C ASN A 18 4.84 -27.72 14.48
N PHE A 19 5.19 -28.66 13.60
CA PHE A 19 4.30 -29.77 13.22
C PHE A 19 4.93 -31.16 13.36
N THR A 20 6.19 -31.27 13.80
CA THR A 20 6.89 -32.57 13.90
C THR A 20 6.26 -33.51 14.92
N LYS A 21 5.59 -32.97 15.95
CA LYS A 21 4.91 -33.73 17.01
C LYS A 21 3.40 -33.80 16.84
N TYR A 22 2.86 -33.18 15.79
CA TYR A 22 1.43 -33.20 15.56
C TYR A 22 1.01 -34.60 15.09
N HIS A 23 0.09 -35.21 15.84
CA HIS A 23 -0.39 -36.56 15.55
C HIS A 23 -1.92 -36.58 15.52
N ASN A 24 -2.49 -36.91 14.36
CA ASN A 24 -3.93 -36.97 14.17
C ASN A 24 -4.40 -38.42 14.32
N GLU A 25 -4.42 -38.92 15.56
CA GLU A 25 -4.94 -40.26 15.86
C GLU A 25 -6.47 -40.27 15.68
N PRO A 26 -7.03 -41.10 14.77
CA PRO A 26 -8.46 -41.12 14.47
C PRO A 26 -9.32 -41.54 15.67
N ASN A 27 -8.73 -42.17 16.69
CA ASN A 27 -9.42 -42.61 17.91
C ASN A 27 -9.32 -41.62 19.08
N ARG A 28 -8.56 -40.53 18.93
CA ARG A 28 -8.51 -39.48 19.94
C ARG A 28 -9.57 -38.44 19.60
N SER A 29 -10.83 -38.80 19.82
CA SER A 29 -11.92 -37.83 19.95
C SER A 29 -11.69 -37.04 21.24
N THR A 30 -10.65 -36.20 21.26
CA THR A 30 -10.68 -35.05 22.14
C THR A 30 -11.90 -34.27 21.66
N PRO A 31 -12.92 -34.03 22.51
CA PRO A 31 -13.95 -33.08 22.14
C PRO A 31 -13.19 -31.84 21.71
N SER A 32 -13.45 -31.34 20.50
CA SER A 32 -12.87 -30.11 19.99
C SER A 32 -13.18 -29.00 21.00
N LYS A 33 -12.30 -28.87 22.00
CA LYS A 33 -12.47 -27.98 23.13
C LYS A 33 -12.40 -26.62 22.51
N LYS A 34 -13.53 -25.92 22.52
CA LYS A 34 -13.59 -24.53 22.10
C LYS A 34 -12.45 -23.80 22.82
N PRO A 35 -11.63 -23.02 22.10
CA PRO A 35 -10.60 -22.21 22.73
C PRO A 35 -11.20 -21.41 23.88
N ASN A 36 -10.44 -21.25 24.95
CA ASN A 36 -10.88 -20.44 26.08
C ASN A 36 -11.15 -19.01 25.61
N VAL A 37 -12.23 -18.42 26.09
CA VAL A 37 -12.61 -17.04 25.75
C VAL A 37 -11.79 -16.08 26.61
N TYR A 38 -11.21 -15.05 26.00
CA TYR A 38 -10.55 -13.97 26.73
C TYR A 38 -11.60 -13.08 27.39
N LEU A 39 -11.52 -12.93 28.72
CA LEU A 39 -12.36 -12.04 29.51
C LEU A 39 -11.49 -10.89 30.03
N PRO A 40 -11.53 -9.68 29.42
CA PRO A 40 -10.74 -8.55 29.86
C PRO A 40 -11.12 -8.13 31.29
N THR A 41 -10.14 -8.01 32.18
CA THR A 41 -10.34 -7.58 33.59
C THR A 41 -9.77 -6.21 33.90
N LYS A 42 -9.03 -5.63 32.96
CA LYS A 42 -8.38 -4.33 33.06
C LYS A 42 -8.69 -3.54 31.82
N ASP A 43 -8.99 -2.26 32.01
CA ASP A 43 -9.18 -1.32 30.93
C ASP A 43 -7.85 -0.69 30.55
N TYR A 44 -7.50 -0.77 29.26
CA TYR A 44 -6.34 -0.08 28.70
C TYR A 44 -6.84 0.93 27.66
N PRO A 45 -6.51 2.23 27.80
CA PRO A 45 -6.98 3.24 26.86
C PRO A 45 -6.30 3.08 25.50
N SER A 46 -7.04 3.33 24.42
CA SER A 46 -6.46 3.37 23.07
C SER A 46 -5.59 4.60 22.89
N GLU A 47 -4.39 4.43 22.31
CA GLU A 47 -3.49 5.53 22.00
C GLU A 47 -4.02 6.44 20.88
N GLN A 48 -4.76 5.85 19.92
CA GLN A 48 -5.31 6.56 18.76
C GLN A 48 -6.77 6.17 18.54
N VAL A 49 -7.55 7.12 18.03
CA VAL A 49 -8.96 6.94 17.69
C VAL A 49 -9.14 7.17 16.20
N ILE A 50 -9.73 6.19 15.51
CA ILE A 50 -10.09 6.33 14.10
C ILE A 50 -11.26 7.30 14.00
N THR A 51 -11.08 8.38 13.24
CA THR A 51 -12.12 9.39 13.02
C THR A 51 -12.43 9.52 11.53
N THR A 52 -13.67 9.91 11.22
CA THR A 52 -14.09 10.22 9.86
C THR A 52 -14.10 11.73 9.65
N GLU A 53 -13.76 12.15 8.44
CA GLU A 53 -13.83 13.57 8.08
C GLU A 53 -15.29 14.04 8.06
N LYS A 54 -15.59 15.12 8.79
CA LYS A 54 -16.96 15.65 8.92
C LYS A 54 -17.44 16.39 7.67
N THR A 55 -16.54 16.74 6.76
CA THR A 55 -16.89 17.58 5.61
C THR A 55 -17.68 16.79 4.59
N ASN A 56 -18.71 17.41 4.02
CA ASN A 56 -19.39 16.85 2.86
C ASN A 56 -18.42 16.72 1.68
N ILE A 57 -18.46 15.57 1.00
CA ILE A 57 -17.52 15.23 -0.09
C ILE A 57 -17.57 16.24 -1.25
N LEU A 58 -18.74 16.81 -1.55
CA LEU A 58 -18.91 17.80 -2.61
C LEU A 58 -18.26 19.13 -2.22
N LEU A 59 -18.47 19.59 -0.98
CA LEU A 59 -17.87 20.82 -0.48
C LEU A 59 -16.35 20.71 -0.42
N ARG A 60 -15.83 19.58 0.06
CA ARG A 60 -14.38 19.28 0.05
C ARG A 60 -13.81 19.37 -1.36
N TYR A 61 -14.51 18.78 -2.35
CA TYR A 61 -14.09 18.84 -3.75
C TYR A 61 -14.08 20.28 -4.29
N LEU A 62 -15.15 21.05 -4.06
CA LEU A 62 -15.25 22.44 -4.55
C LEU A 62 -14.17 23.34 -3.94
N HIS A 63 -13.95 23.26 -2.62
CA HIS A 63 -12.86 23.99 -1.95
C HIS A 63 -11.49 23.61 -2.53
N GLN A 64 -11.23 22.31 -2.71
CA GLN A 64 -9.97 21.85 -3.29
C GLN A 64 -9.75 22.38 -4.72
N GLN A 65 -10.81 22.42 -5.55
CA GLN A 65 -10.74 23.01 -6.89
C GLN A 65 -10.49 24.52 -6.85
N TRP A 66 -11.14 25.21 -5.92
CA TRP A 66 -10.96 26.65 -5.73
C TRP A 66 -9.55 26.99 -5.27
N ASP A 67 -9.03 26.30 -4.25
CA ASP A 67 -7.70 26.55 -3.69
C ASP A 67 -6.62 26.29 -4.74
N LYS A 68 -6.72 25.18 -5.49
CA LYS A 68 -5.81 24.89 -6.62
C LYS A 68 -5.75 26.04 -7.62
N LYS A 69 -6.90 26.60 -8.02
CA LYS A 69 -6.97 27.73 -8.96
C LYS A 69 -6.36 29.02 -8.39
N ASN A 70 -6.45 29.23 -7.08
CA ASN A 70 -5.95 30.44 -6.43
C ASN A 70 -4.48 30.35 -5.98
N VAL A 71 -3.92 29.14 -5.82
CA VAL A 71 -2.47 28.93 -5.61
C VAL A 71 -1.67 29.46 -6.81
N HIS A 72 -2.17 29.30 -8.04
CA HIS A 72 -1.53 29.87 -9.23
C HIS A 72 -1.48 31.40 -9.21
N LYS A 73 -2.53 32.07 -8.72
CA LYS A 73 -2.57 33.53 -8.58
C LYS A 73 -1.59 34.07 -7.54
N LYS A 74 -1.38 33.32 -6.44
CA LYS A 74 -0.40 33.68 -5.40
C LYS A 74 1.05 33.48 -5.84
N ARG A 75 1.33 32.52 -6.73
CA ARG A 75 2.67 32.33 -7.33
C ARG A 75 2.99 33.44 -8.33
N ASP A 76 2.04 33.88 -9.15
CA ASP A 76 2.27 34.98 -10.11
C ASP A 76 2.46 36.34 -9.43
N GLN A 77 1.72 36.63 -8.35
CA GLN A 77 1.89 37.89 -7.61
C GLN A 77 3.24 38.00 -6.87
N GLY A 78 3.90 36.88 -6.56
CA GLY A 78 5.26 36.87 -6.01
C GLY A 78 6.36 37.06 -7.05
N ASN A 79 6.07 36.76 -8.33
CA ASN A 79 7.03 36.84 -9.43
C ASN A 79 6.95 38.16 -10.22
N ALA A 80 5.90 38.97 -10.02
CA ALA A 80 5.74 40.24 -10.75
C ALA A 80 6.57 41.41 -10.18
N ASN A 81 7.44 41.18 -9.20
CA ASN A 81 8.23 42.23 -8.54
C ASN A 81 9.75 41.99 -8.56
N LEU A 82 10.24 41.02 -9.34
CA LEU A 82 11.68 40.79 -9.53
C LEU A 82 11.98 40.37 -10.97
N ASP A 83 12.91 41.11 -11.56
CA ASP A 83 13.64 40.86 -12.81
C ASP A 83 12.85 40.90 -14.12
N SER A 84 12.95 41.99 -14.88
CA SER A 84 14.12 42.37 -15.70
C SER A 84 14.66 41.20 -16.53
N GLU A 85 14.24 41.19 -17.81
CA GLU A 85 15.11 40.94 -18.96
C GLU A 85 15.92 39.62 -18.99
N SER A 86 15.30 38.51 -19.42
CA SER A 86 15.84 37.59 -20.45
C SER A 86 14.92 36.37 -20.67
N PRO A 87 14.73 35.87 -21.92
CA PRO A 87 14.11 34.58 -22.19
C PRO A 87 15.19 33.50 -22.42
N PRO A 88 15.02 32.21 -22.07
CA PRO A 88 14.30 31.24 -22.94
C PRO A 88 13.71 30.06 -22.11
N ALA A 89 13.13 28.95 -22.58
CA ALA A 89 12.91 28.33 -23.87
C ALA A 89 11.63 27.46 -23.72
N ARG A 90 10.69 27.56 -24.66
CA ARG A 90 9.67 26.50 -24.85
C ARG A 90 10.28 25.45 -25.77
N LYS A 91 10.32 24.17 -25.35
CA LYS A 91 9.95 22.97 -26.15
C LYS A 91 10.34 21.66 -25.44
N MET A 92 9.41 20.71 -25.46
CA MET A 92 9.49 19.37 -24.84
C MET A 92 10.36 18.37 -25.63
N PRO A 93 10.95 17.34 -25.00
CA PRO A 93 11.38 16.13 -25.70
C PRO A 93 10.29 15.05 -25.69
N ARG A 94 9.99 14.57 -26.90
CA ARG A 94 9.15 13.44 -27.27
C ARG A 94 9.76 12.13 -26.74
N LEU A 95 8.98 11.30 -26.05
CA LEU A 95 9.39 9.95 -25.62
C LEU A 95 9.79 9.13 -26.86
N GLN A 96 11.10 8.94 -27.05
CA GLN A 96 11.63 7.96 -28.01
C GLN A 96 11.47 6.59 -27.39
N GLN A 97 10.63 5.76 -28.01
CA GLN A 97 10.53 4.34 -27.73
C GLN A 97 11.49 3.60 -28.68
N ASN A 98 12.72 3.35 -28.23
CA ASN A 98 13.64 2.35 -28.78
C ASN A 98 14.08 1.52 -27.57
N SER A 99 13.87 0.20 -27.47
CA SER A 99 14.52 -0.80 -28.32
C SER A 99 13.84 -2.16 -28.11
N ARG A 100 13.55 -2.90 -29.19
CA ARG A 100 13.52 -4.36 -29.16
C ARG A 100 14.73 -4.81 -29.96
N ASP A 101 15.70 -5.38 -29.26
CA ASP A 101 16.91 -5.93 -29.85
C ASP A 101 16.88 -7.47 -29.79
N ASN A 102 17.26 -8.04 -30.93
CA ASN A 102 18.02 -9.27 -31.20
C ASN A 102 17.50 -10.72 -31.08
N GLY A 103 17.99 -11.51 -32.06
CA GLY A 103 18.13 -12.98 -32.11
C GLY A 103 17.45 -13.57 -33.36
N GLY A 104 18.08 -14.13 -34.39
CA GLY A 104 19.39 -14.77 -34.50
C GLY A 104 19.20 -16.22 -34.96
N SER A 105 19.40 -16.51 -36.25
CA SER A 105 19.91 -17.76 -36.87
C SER A 105 19.92 -17.61 -38.39
#